data_AF-A0A5R9B7W6-F1
#
_entry.id   AF-A0A5R9B7W6-F1
#
_cell.length_a   1.000
_cell.length_b   1.000
_cell.length_c   1.000
_cell.angle_alpha   90.00
_cell.angle_beta   90.00
_cell.angle_gamma   90.00
#
_symmetry.space_group_name_H-M   'P 1'
#
loop_
_entity.id
_entity.type
_entity.pdbx_description
1 polymer ?
#
loop_
_entity_poly.entity_id
_entity_poly.type
_entity_poly.pdbx_seq_one_letter_code
_entity_poly.pdbx_strand_id
1 'polypeptide(L)'
;MLPHVVITVAEPTGTLAVTVDGEDFPAPEDGAWSRARFGELLDTVTGDRTRTVRIEVHETDGSTFTDIIRARRRTQAEPDPEQEQPESARSKPSGKQATVSGEGFVPGEDVAIAAVVTETTANEDGEVEARLTRRQKANLRAGVEVLVFGRSSGTTLVRRLP
;
A
#
# COMPACT_ATOMS: atom_id res chain seq x y z
N MET A 1 9.53 -0.65 19.42
CA MET A 1 8.42 0.19 18.90
C MET A 1 8.77 0.58 17.48
N LEU A 2 7.79 0.56 16.58
CA LEU A 2 8.01 1.10 15.24
C LEU A 2 7.85 2.61 15.31
N PRO A 3 8.79 3.43 14.81
CA PRO A 3 8.62 4.88 14.84
C PRO A 3 7.32 5.24 14.14
N HIS A 4 6.55 6.12 14.77
CA HIS A 4 5.22 6.51 14.33
C HIS A 4 5.25 7.90 13.73
N VAL A 5 4.99 7.96 12.43
CA VAL A 5 4.91 9.20 11.68
C VAL A 5 3.45 9.57 11.52
N VAL A 6 3.09 10.79 11.92
CA VAL A 6 1.78 11.37 11.63
C VAL A 6 1.98 12.52 10.67
N ILE A 7 1.23 12.51 9.57
CA ILE A 7 1.28 13.52 8.53
C ILE A 7 -0.11 14.12 8.43
N THR A 8 -0.27 15.40 8.73
CA THR A 8 -1.54 16.10 8.63
C THR A 8 -1.47 17.10 7.51
N VAL A 9 -2.41 17.04 6.58
CA VAL A 9 -2.51 18.04 5.53
C VAL A 9 -3.21 19.29 6.08
N ALA A 10 -2.51 20.43 6.01
CA ALA A 10 -3.04 21.72 6.41
C ALA A 10 -3.75 22.43 5.25
N GLU A 11 -4.94 22.95 5.52
CA GLU A 11 -5.65 23.87 4.62
C GLU A 11 -5.23 25.33 4.82
N PRO A 12 -5.35 26.18 3.78
CA PRO A 12 -5.73 25.87 2.39
C PRO A 12 -4.53 25.55 1.48
N THR A 13 -3.31 25.61 2.01
CA THR A 13 -2.08 25.51 1.20
C THR A 13 -1.71 24.09 0.78
N GLY A 14 -2.29 23.06 1.42
CA GLY A 14 -1.94 21.65 1.16
C GLY A 14 -0.54 21.28 1.68
N THR A 15 -0.03 22.06 2.63
CA THR A 15 1.26 21.81 3.32
C THR A 15 1.09 20.64 4.28
N LEU A 16 2.14 19.84 4.47
CA LEU A 16 2.13 18.71 5.38
C LEU A 16 2.78 19.10 6.71
N ALA A 17 2.03 19.01 7.81
CA ALA A 17 2.59 19.00 9.15
C ALA A 17 2.98 17.57 9.50
N VAL A 18 4.19 17.36 10.01
CA VAL A 18 4.72 16.02 10.25
C VAL A 18 5.19 15.92 11.69
N THR A 19 4.80 14.85 12.38
CA THR A 19 5.39 14.48 13.67
C THR A 19 5.94 13.06 13.61
N VAL A 20 7.03 12.81 14.32
CA VAL A 20 7.63 11.48 14.50
C VAL A 20 7.65 11.18 15.99
N ASP A 21 6.96 10.12 16.40
CA ASP A 21 6.76 9.73 17.79
C ASP A 21 6.21 10.87 18.69
N GLY A 22 5.43 11.77 18.08
CA GLY A 22 4.81 12.92 18.74
C GLY A 22 5.69 14.18 18.80
N GLU A 23 6.92 14.13 18.29
CA GLU A 23 7.80 15.29 18.16
C GLU A 23 7.68 15.88 16.76
N ASP A 24 7.68 17.22 16.65
CA ASP A 24 7.60 17.90 15.36
C ASP A 24 8.81 17.54 14.48
N PHE A 25 8.51 17.10 13.26
CA PHE A 25 9.52 16.77 12.28
C PHE A 25 9.77 18.00 11.39
N PRO A 26 10.99 18.55 11.39
CA PRO A 26 11.27 19.82 10.74
C PRO A 26 11.06 19.76 9.22
N ALA A 27 10.68 20.89 8.66
CA ALA A 27 10.62 21.08 7.21
C ALA A 27 12.06 21.12 6.64
N PRO A 28 12.25 20.77 5.34
CA PRO A 28 13.55 20.87 4.70
C PRO A 28 13.98 22.34 4.56
N GLU A 29 15.29 22.61 4.46
CA GLU A 29 15.82 23.99 4.42
C GLU A 29 15.32 24.81 3.23
N ASP A 30 14.95 24.15 2.13
CA ASP A 30 14.56 24.75 0.86
C ASP A 30 13.03 24.88 0.68
N GLY A 31 12.22 24.56 1.70
CA GLY A 31 10.78 24.74 1.61
C GLY A 31 9.96 23.99 2.64
N ALA A 32 8.68 23.82 2.35
CA ALA A 32 7.76 23.08 3.21
C ALA A 32 7.46 21.68 2.66
N TRP A 33 7.12 20.76 3.56
CA TRP A 33 6.57 19.48 3.13
C TRP A 33 5.24 19.71 2.40
N SER A 34 5.08 19.08 1.24
CA SER A 34 3.88 19.17 0.41
C SER A 34 3.58 17.82 -0.19
N ARG A 35 2.36 17.61 -0.69
CA ARG A 35 1.97 16.37 -1.38
C ARG A 35 2.92 16.02 -2.54
N ALA A 36 3.43 17.02 -3.27
CA ALA A 36 4.39 16.80 -4.36
C ALA A 36 5.74 16.28 -3.87
N ARG A 37 6.15 16.64 -2.65
CA ARG A 37 7.40 16.19 -2.00
C ARG A 37 7.19 15.02 -1.03
N PHE A 38 6.04 14.35 -1.10
CA PHE A 38 5.73 13.24 -0.20
C PHE A 38 6.75 12.09 -0.31
N GLY A 39 7.27 11.82 -1.51
CA GLY A 39 8.34 10.83 -1.70
C GLY A 39 9.61 11.15 -0.92
N GLU A 40 10.08 12.40 -0.99
CA GLU A 40 11.26 12.89 -0.26
C GLU A 40 11.05 12.85 1.26
N LEU A 41 9.84 13.20 1.71
CA LEU A 41 9.44 13.07 3.10
C LEU A 41 9.54 11.61 3.57
N LEU A 42 8.96 10.67 2.81
CA LEU A 42 9.02 9.26 3.13
C LEU A 42 10.46 8.74 3.21
N ASP A 43 11.31 9.10 2.25
CA ASP A 43 12.70 8.65 2.24
C ASP A 43 13.48 9.24 3.42
N THR A 44 13.25 10.51 3.78
CA THR A 44 13.90 11.15 4.93
C THR A 44 13.49 10.49 6.25
N VAL A 45 12.18 10.29 6.48
CA VAL A 45 11.66 9.75 7.76
C VAL A 45 11.97 8.25 7.90
N THR A 46 12.12 7.54 6.78
CA THR A 46 12.56 6.13 6.76
C THR A 46 14.08 5.97 6.81
N GLY A 47 14.86 7.06 6.73
CA GLY A 47 16.32 7.02 6.57
C GLY A 47 16.72 6.24 5.32
N ASP A 48 16.28 6.68 4.14
CA ASP A 48 16.47 6.04 2.84
C ASP A 48 15.94 4.59 2.80
N ARG A 49 14.78 4.35 3.43
CA ARG A 49 14.14 3.04 3.54
C ARG A 49 14.98 1.98 4.24
N THR A 50 15.93 2.39 5.08
CA THR A 50 16.69 1.46 5.94
C THR A 50 15.95 1.16 7.24
N ARG A 51 14.94 1.95 7.59
CA ARG A 51 14.11 1.78 8.80
C ARG A 51 12.67 1.50 8.39
N THR A 52 12.04 0.60 9.14
CA THR A 52 10.60 0.39 9.03
C THR A 52 9.92 1.49 9.84
N VAL A 53 8.82 2.06 9.35
CA VAL A 53 8.06 3.15 10.00
C VAL A 53 6.57 2.93 9.81
N ARG A 54 5.75 3.28 10.82
CA ARG A 54 4.28 3.32 10.70
C ARG A 54 3.88 4.73 10.35
N ILE A 55 3.13 4.89 9.28
CA ILE A 55 2.71 6.21 8.79
C ILE A 55 1.20 6.31 8.90
N GLU A 56 0.74 7.43 9.42
CA GLU A 56 -0.66 7.83 9.46
C GLU A 56 -0.78 9.18 8.77
N VAL A 57 -1.69 9.27 7.80
CA VAL A 57 -1.93 10.49 7.03
C VAL A 57 -3.35 10.94 7.30
N HIS A 58 -3.51 12.14 7.85
CA HIS A 58 -4.79 12.81 8.00
C HIS A 58 -4.97 13.80 6.85
N GLU A 59 -5.99 13.56 6.04
CA GLU A 59 -6.37 14.41 4.93
C GLU A 59 -7.40 15.46 5.37
N THR A 60 -7.55 16.50 4.56
CA THR A 60 -8.39 17.66 4.86
C THR A 60 -9.88 17.35 4.86
N ASP A 61 -10.29 16.27 4.18
CA ASP A 61 -11.66 15.72 4.21
C ASP A 61 -11.97 14.90 5.49
N GLY A 62 -11.01 14.83 6.42
CA GLY A 62 -11.13 14.04 7.64
C GLY A 62 -10.83 12.55 7.44
N SER A 63 -10.47 12.12 6.23
CA SER A 63 -10.02 10.75 5.99
C SER A 63 -8.64 10.52 6.61
N THR A 64 -8.41 9.29 7.08
CA THR A 64 -7.13 8.90 7.66
C THR A 64 -6.63 7.63 6.98
N PHE A 65 -5.44 7.69 6.41
CA PHE A 65 -4.78 6.56 5.77
C PHE A 65 -3.64 6.05 6.66
N THR A 66 -3.50 4.73 6.80
CA THR A 66 -2.41 4.13 7.58
C THR A 66 -1.66 3.11 6.76
N ASP A 67 -0.33 3.21 6.75
CA ASP A 67 0.54 2.26 6.08
C ASP A 67 1.79 1.94 6.93
N ILE A 68 2.45 0.83 6.61
CA ILE A 68 3.74 0.44 7.20
C ILE A 68 4.76 0.35 6.08
N ILE A 69 5.64 1.35 6.00
CA ILE A 69 6.77 1.31 5.09
C ILE A 69 7.82 0.38 5.71
N ARG A 70 8.11 -0.73 5.02
CA ARG A 70 9.12 -1.70 5.46
C ARG A 70 10.51 -1.28 5.00
N ALA A 71 11.48 -1.44 5.89
CA ALA A 71 12.88 -1.32 5.52
C ALA A 71 13.20 -2.26 4.36
N ARG A 72 13.91 -1.78 3.35
CA ARG A 72 14.52 -2.65 2.34
C ARG A 72 15.69 -3.37 2.99
N ARG A 73 15.70 -4.71 2.91
CA ARG A 73 16.90 -5.49 3.21
C ARG A 73 17.96 -5.12 2.17
N ARG A 74 18.97 -4.36 2.57
CA ARG A 74 20.18 -4.19 1.77
C ARG A 74 20.75 -5.59 1.58
N THR A 75 20.83 -6.09 0.35
CA THR A 75 21.74 -7.21 0.05
C THR A 75 23.14 -6.66 0.24
N GLN A 76 23.65 -6.80 1.45
CA GLN A 76 25.01 -6.47 1.80
C GLN A 76 25.91 -7.47 1.09
N ALA A 77 26.81 -6.99 0.23
CA ALA A 77 27.95 -7.78 -0.20
C ALA A 77 28.75 -8.17 1.07
N GLU A 78 28.99 -9.46 1.23
CA GLU A 78 29.71 -10.08 2.34
C GLU A 78 31.12 -9.48 2.51
N PRO A 79 31.63 -9.49 3.76
CA PRO A 79 32.49 -10.60 4.13
C PRO A 79 32.08 -11.28 5.46
N ASP A 80 32.12 -12.61 5.45
CA ASP A 80 32.15 -13.53 6.61
C ASP A 80 33.50 -13.36 7.38
N PRO A 81 33.72 -13.83 8.65
CA PRO A 81 33.05 -14.99 9.25
C PRO A 81 32.69 -14.98 10.76
N GLU A 82 31.81 -15.95 11.06
CA GLU A 82 31.87 -16.89 12.20
C GLU A 82 30.86 -16.72 13.39
N GLN A 83 30.17 -17.85 13.65
CA GLN A 83 29.60 -18.40 14.90
C GLN A 83 28.09 -18.31 15.21
N GLU A 84 27.46 -19.48 15.00
CA GLU A 84 26.54 -20.21 15.88
C GLU A 84 25.04 -19.81 15.98
N GLN A 85 24.21 -20.69 15.41
CA GLN A 85 22.78 -20.91 15.70
C GLN A 85 22.58 -21.38 17.17
N PRO A 86 21.38 -21.29 17.83
CA PRO A 86 20.10 -21.72 17.24
C PRO A 86 18.77 -21.11 17.74
N GLU A 87 17.73 -21.46 16.96
CA GLU A 87 16.38 -21.86 17.37
C GLU A 87 15.25 -20.87 17.72
N SER A 88 14.18 -21.03 16.93
CA SER A 88 12.75 -20.92 17.29
C SER A 88 12.23 -19.52 17.62
N ALA A 89 10.99 -19.12 17.34
CA ALA A 89 9.79 -19.84 17.05
C ALA A 89 8.92 -19.02 16.07
N ARG A 90 8.17 -19.75 15.25
CA ARG A 90 7.06 -19.22 14.44
C ARG A 90 6.07 -18.48 15.34
N SER A 91 5.79 -17.21 15.07
CA SER A 91 4.58 -16.54 15.54
C SER A 91 3.78 -16.01 14.35
N LYS A 92 2.60 -16.61 14.13
CA LYS A 92 1.60 -16.20 13.13
C LYS A 92 1.06 -14.79 13.47
N PRO A 93 0.87 -13.88 12.50
CA PRO A 93 0.29 -12.56 12.78
C PRO A 93 -1.25 -12.59 12.68
N SER A 94 -1.93 -12.07 13.71
CA SER A 94 -3.35 -11.72 13.61
C SER A 94 -3.50 -10.40 12.84
N GLY A 95 -4.16 -10.45 11.69
CA GLY A 95 -4.32 -9.32 10.77
C GLY A 95 -5.41 -8.36 11.22
N LYS A 96 -5.10 -7.07 11.29
CA LYS A 96 -6.10 -5.99 11.44
C LYS A 96 -6.91 -5.88 10.14
N GLN A 97 -8.22 -5.64 10.24
CA GLN A 97 -9.09 -5.38 9.09
C GLN A 97 -8.78 -4.02 8.48
N ALA A 98 -8.77 -3.93 7.15
CA ALA A 98 -8.59 -2.69 6.39
C ALA A 98 -9.93 -2.25 5.80
N THR A 99 -10.21 -0.95 5.81
CA THR A 99 -11.44 -0.33 5.28
C THR A 99 -11.12 0.41 3.98
N VAL A 100 -12.02 0.32 3.00
CA VAL A 100 -11.92 1.01 1.70
C VAL A 100 -13.24 1.75 1.45
N SER A 101 -13.16 3.02 1.05
CA SER A 101 -14.31 3.92 0.80
C SER A 101 -14.21 4.56 -0.59
N GLY A 102 -15.34 4.97 -1.17
CA GLY A 102 -15.39 5.69 -2.44
C GLY A 102 -16.74 6.38 -2.64
N GLU A 103 -16.80 7.33 -3.57
CA GLU A 103 -17.97 8.15 -3.88
C GLU A 103 -18.37 8.02 -5.36
N GLY A 104 -19.54 8.54 -5.74
CA GLY A 104 -20.08 8.44 -7.10
C GLY A 104 -20.95 7.20 -7.36
N PHE A 105 -21.19 6.41 -6.31
CA PHE A 105 -22.08 5.25 -6.32
C PHE A 105 -23.56 5.65 -6.28
N VAL A 106 -24.43 4.87 -6.93
CA VAL A 106 -25.89 5.03 -6.87
C VAL A 106 -26.41 4.56 -5.51
N PRO A 107 -27.31 5.32 -4.84
CA PRO A 107 -27.88 4.89 -3.57
C PRO A 107 -28.54 3.51 -3.65
N GLY A 108 -28.06 2.57 -2.82
CA GLY A 108 -28.57 1.21 -2.73
C GLY A 108 -28.02 0.23 -3.78
N GLU A 109 -27.00 0.62 -4.55
CA GLU A 109 -26.39 -0.30 -5.51
C GLU A 109 -25.45 -1.34 -4.86
N ASP A 110 -25.32 -2.48 -5.53
CA ASP A 110 -24.37 -3.52 -5.16
C ASP A 110 -22.96 -3.10 -5.60
N VAL A 111 -22.06 -2.90 -4.64
CA VAL A 111 -20.66 -2.49 -4.91
C VAL A 111 -19.72 -3.70 -4.82
N ALA A 112 -19.05 -4.00 -5.93
CA ALA A 112 -18.01 -5.04 -5.97
C ALA A 112 -16.65 -4.50 -5.49
N ILE A 113 -16.08 -5.15 -4.47
CA ILE A 113 -14.73 -4.85 -3.98
C ILE A 113 -13.79 -5.96 -4.44
N ALA A 114 -12.81 -5.61 -5.29
CA ALA A 114 -11.84 -6.55 -5.84
C ALA A 114 -10.41 -6.11 -5.53
N ALA A 115 -9.58 -7.07 -5.12
CA ALA A 115 -8.13 -6.90 -5.06
C ALA A 115 -7.50 -7.42 -6.35
N VAL A 116 -6.41 -6.79 -6.80
CA VAL A 116 -5.64 -7.28 -7.96
C VAL A 116 -4.99 -8.61 -7.57
N VAL A 117 -5.49 -9.71 -8.12
CA VAL A 117 -4.98 -11.07 -7.88
C VAL A 117 -3.91 -11.51 -8.88
N THR A 118 -3.90 -10.89 -10.06
CA THR A 118 -2.93 -11.13 -11.13
C THR A 118 -2.92 -9.95 -12.10
N GLU A 119 -1.79 -9.72 -12.76
CA GLU A 119 -1.67 -8.77 -13.86
C GLU A 119 -1.31 -9.52 -15.15
N THR A 120 -1.82 -9.06 -16.30
CA THR A 120 -1.47 -9.58 -17.62
C THR A 120 -1.60 -8.46 -18.65
N THR A 121 -1.03 -8.66 -19.84
CA THR A 121 -1.12 -7.71 -20.95
C THR A 121 -2.11 -8.26 -22.00
N ALA A 122 -2.93 -7.37 -22.57
CA ALA A 122 -3.77 -7.73 -23.71
C ALA A 122 -2.91 -8.04 -24.94
N ASN A 123 -3.37 -8.92 -25.82
CA ASN A 123 -2.69 -9.21 -27.09
C ASN A 123 -2.85 -8.05 -28.08
N GLU A 124 -2.25 -8.19 -29.27
CA GLU A 124 -2.29 -7.18 -30.33
C GLU A 124 -3.71 -6.85 -30.81
N ASP A 125 -4.65 -7.79 -30.67
CA ASP A 125 -6.07 -7.63 -31.01
C ASP A 125 -6.90 -7.03 -29.85
N GLY A 126 -6.29 -6.77 -28.70
CA GLY A 126 -6.96 -6.21 -27.51
C GLY A 126 -7.68 -7.25 -26.64
N GLU A 127 -7.45 -8.53 -26.86
CA GLU A 127 -8.04 -9.62 -26.08
C GLU A 127 -7.18 -9.98 -24.86
N VAL A 128 -7.83 -10.49 -23.82
CA VAL A 128 -7.18 -10.93 -22.58
C VAL A 128 -7.65 -12.34 -22.21
N GLU A 129 -6.70 -13.29 -22.13
CA GLU A 129 -6.90 -14.60 -21.49
C GLU A 129 -6.01 -14.68 -20.24
N ALA A 130 -6.62 -14.67 -19.06
CA ALA A 130 -5.91 -14.82 -17.79
C ALA A 130 -6.17 -16.19 -17.16
N ARG A 131 -5.12 -16.98 -16.96
CA ARG A 131 -5.22 -18.27 -16.26
C ARG A 131 -4.89 -18.10 -14.78
N LEU A 132 -5.89 -18.32 -13.94
CA LEU A 132 -5.69 -18.34 -12.49
C LEU A 132 -5.00 -19.63 -12.05
N THR A 133 -3.89 -19.49 -11.32
CA THR A 133 -3.18 -20.63 -10.71
C THR A 133 -4.02 -21.30 -9.63
N ARG A 134 -3.65 -22.52 -9.26
CA ARG A 134 -4.33 -23.27 -8.18
C ARG A 134 -4.33 -22.51 -6.84
N ARG A 135 -3.25 -21.78 -6.53
CA ARG A 135 -3.15 -20.96 -5.32
C ARG A 135 -4.07 -19.74 -5.37
N GLN A 136 -4.15 -19.05 -6.52
CA GLN A 136 -5.07 -17.93 -6.67
C GLN A 136 -6.52 -18.40 -6.59
N LYS A 137 -6.87 -19.52 -7.23
CA LYS A 137 -8.20 -20.14 -7.12
C LYS A 137 -8.53 -20.58 -5.69
N ALA A 138 -7.56 -21.05 -4.93
CA ALA A 138 -7.79 -21.49 -3.55
C ALA A 138 -8.22 -20.35 -2.61
N ASN A 139 -7.91 -19.09 -2.95
CA ASN A 139 -8.34 -17.92 -2.21
C ASN A 139 -9.70 -17.37 -2.68
N LEU A 140 -10.25 -17.93 -3.77
CA LEU A 140 -11.52 -17.53 -4.34
C LEU A 140 -12.63 -18.47 -3.86
N ARG A 141 -13.80 -17.90 -3.56
CA ARG A 141 -15.00 -18.68 -3.26
C ARG A 141 -15.57 -19.28 -4.55
N ALA A 142 -16.31 -20.38 -4.43
CA ALA A 142 -17.04 -20.93 -5.57
C ALA A 142 -18.09 -19.91 -6.08
N GLY A 143 -18.25 -19.80 -7.40
CA GLY A 143 -19.18 -18.83 -8.00
C GLY A 143 -18.75 -17.37 -7.87
N VAL A 144 -17.48 -17.09 -7.59
CA VAL A 144 -16.97 -15.72 -7.48
C VAL A 144 -17.07 -14.96 -8.80
N GLU A 145 -17.31 -13.66 -8.69
CA GLU A 145 -17.21 -12.72 -9.81
C GLU A 145 -15.78 -12.21 -9.94
N VAL A 146 -15.23 -12.31 -11.15
CA VAL A 146 -13.92 -11.79 -11.50
C VAL A 146 -14.10 -10.49 -12.27
N LEU A 147 -13.45 -9.44 -11.77
CA LEU A 147 -13.31 -8.15 -12.43
C LEU A 147 -11.99 -8.12 -13.21
N VAL A 148 -12.07 -7.88 -14.52
CA VAL A 148 -10.92 -7.55 -15.36
C VAL A 148 -10.99 -6.07 -15.71
N PHE A 149 -9.93 -5.32 -15.39
CA PHE A 149 -9.88 -3.87 -15.56
C PHE A 149 -8.68 -3.47 -16.42
N GLY A 150 -8.94 -2.87 -17.58
CA GLY A 150 -7.91 -2.28 -18.45
C GLY A 150 -7.51 -0.89 -17.94
N ARG A 151 -6.33 -0.75 -17.33
CA ARG A 151 -5.89 0.51 -16.71
C ARG A 151 -5.83 1.70 -17.67
N SER A 152 -5.40 1.47 -18.91
CA SER A 152 -5.26 2.55 -19.90
C SER A 152 -6.59 2.96 -20.52
N SER A 153 -7.48 1.99 -20.80
CA SER A 153 -8.74 2.22 -21.51
C SER A 153 -9.94 2.43 -20.57
N GLY A 154 -9.83 2.02 -19.30
CA GLY A 154 -10.95 1.93 -18.36
C GLY A 154 -11.92 0.78 -18.64
N THR A 155 -11.64 -0.07 -19.64
CA THR A 155 -12.52 -1.18 -20.03
C THR A 155 -12.69 -2.15 -18.87
N THR A 156 -13.94 -2.48 -18.56
CA THR A 156 -14.29 -3.35 -17.45
C THR A 156 -15.07 -4.55 -17.95
N LEU A 157 -14.60 -5.76 -17.60
CA LEU A 157 -15.31 -7.02 -17.84
C LEU A 157 -15.56 -7.71 -16.50
N VAL A 158 -16.81 -8.09 -16.27
CA VAL A 158 -17.22 -8.87 -15.08
C VAL A 158 -17.63 -10.26 -15.53
N ARG A 159 -17.02 -11.30 -14.94
CA ARG A 159 -17.35 -12.69 -15.28
C ARG A 159 -17.46 -13.55 -14.04
N ARG A 160 -18.58 -14.28 -13.91
CA ARG A 160 -18.73 -15.32 -12.90
C ARG A 160 -17.96 -16.57 -13.30
N LEU A 161 -17.11 -17.08 -12.41
CA LEU A 161 -16.45 -18.36 -12.58
C LEU A 161 -17.39 -19.50 -12.16
N PRO A 162 -17.31 -20.67 -12.82
CA PRO A 162 -18.05 -21.86 -12.41
C PRO A 162 -17.65 -22.35 -11.02
#